data_AF-A0A8S0RVS3-F1
#
_entry.id   AF-A0A8S0RVS3-F1
#
_cell.length_a   1.000
_cell.length_b   1.000
_cell.length_c   1.000
_cell.angle_alpha   90.00
_cell.angle_beta   90.00
_cell.angle_gamma   90.00
#
_symmetry.space_group_name_H-M   'P 1'
#
loop_
_entity.id
_entity.type
_entity.pdbx_description
1 polymer ?
#
loop_
_entity_poly.entity_id
_entity_poly.type
_entity_poly.pdbx_seq_one_letter_code
_entity_poly.pdbx_strand_id
1 'polypeptide(L)'
;MVLLGKLHPKLKEPDSRVLIFSQLLDILEDYLMFHEHLYCRNDGNTGREDRDASIEVFNKPGSEKFVFLLSTRAGGLGINLATADVVILYDNDWRGIAAFVV
;
A
#
# COMPACT_ATOMS: atom_id res chain seq x y z
N MET A 1 -13.87 -3.67 9.64
CA MET A 1 -13.76 -2.19 9.51
C MET A 1 -13.21 -1.47 10.74
N VAL A 2 -13.15 -2.06 11.95
CA VAL A 2 -12.61 -1.38 13.15
C VAL A 2 -11.09 -1.11 13.06
N LEU A 3 -10.32 -1.95 12.35
CA LEU A 3 -8.86 -1.80 12.22
C LEU A 3 -8.46 -0.60 11.35
N LEU A 4 -9.21 -0.33 10.28
CA LEU A 4 -9.02 0.85 9.42
C LEU A 4 -9.40 2.16 10.12
N GLY A 5 -10.37 2.12 11.03
CA GLY A 5 -10.66 3.26 11.94
C GLY A 5 -9.50 3.59 12.88
N LYS A 6 -8.65 2.61 13.24
CA LYS A 6 -7.42 2.82 14.04
C LYS A 6 -6.21 3.23 13.21
N LEU A 7 -6.31 3.13 11.88
CA LEU A 7 -5.34 3.65 10.92
C LEU A 7 -5.49 5.18 10.84
N HIS A 8 -6.73 5.67 10.84
CA HIS A 8 -7.11 7.10 10.78
C HIS A 8 -6.27 8.08 11.65
N PRO A 9 -5.85 7.75 12.89
CA PRO A 9 -4.98 8.62 13.70
C PRO A 9 -3.54 8.72 13.18
N LYS A 10 -2.99 7.66 12.56
CA LYS A 10 -1.67 7.70 11.90
C LYS A 10 -1.74 8.29 10.50
N LEU A 11 -2.89 8.15 9.83
CA LEU A 11 -3.20 8.82 8.56
C LEU A 11 -3.41 10.34 8.72
N LYS A 12 -3.42 10.85 9.96
CA LYS A 12 -3.65 12.26 10.30
C LYS A 12 -2.38 13.10 10.35
N GLU A 13 -1.20 12.49 10.25
CA GLU A 13 0.01 13.27 10.02
C GLU A 13 -0.01 13.76 8.56
N PRO A 14 -0.04 15.08 8.34
CA PRO A 14 -0.02 15.62 6.98
C PRO A 14 1.30 15.19 6.34
N ASP A 15 1.20 14.41 5.26
CA ASP A 15 2.30 13.90 4.42
C ASP A 15 2.82 12.47 4.71
N SER A 16 2.21 11.71 5.61
CA SER A 16 2.49 10.26 5.68
C SER A 16 2.01 9.54 4.42
N ARG A 17 2.73 8.49 4.02
CA ARG A 17 2.44 7.59 2.90
C ARG A 17 2.50 6.14 3.37
N VAL A 18 1.42 5.41 3.08
CA VAL A 18 1.17 4.11 3.72
C VAL A 18 1.21 2.96 2.71
N LEU A 19 1.96 1.91 3.04
CA LEU A 19 1.92 0.62 2.36
C LEU A 19 1.01 -0.33 3.12
N ILE A 20 0.06 -0.94 2.41
CA ILE A 20 -0.82 -1.96 3.01
C ILE A 20 -0.65 -3.27 2.26
N PHE A 21 -0.19 -4.28 2.98
CA PHE A 21 -0.06 -5.64 2.49
C PHE A 21 -1.27 -6.48 2.90
N SER A 22 -1.96 -7.06 1.92
CA SER A 22 -3.16 -7.87 2.16
C SER A 22 -3.39 -8.87 1.03
N GLN A 23 -4.05 -9.98 1.34
CA GLN A 23 -4.65 -10.87 0.33
C GLN A 23 -6.04 -10.38 -0.11
N LEU A 24 -6.65 -9.48 0.67
CA LEU A 24 -8.01 -8.95 0.50
C LEU A 24 -8.00 -7.51 -0.03
N LEU A 25 -7.34 -7.29 -1.18
CA LEU A 25 -7.16 -5.95 -1.76
C LEU A 25 -8.47 -5.28 -2.17
N ASP A 26 -9.45 -6.03 -2.69
CA ASP A 26 -10.70 -5.48 -3.21
C ASP A 26 -11.52 -4.79 -2.10
N ILE A 27 -11.56 -5.39 -0.90
CA ILE A 27 -12.27 -4.80 0.25
C ILE A 27 -11.59 -3.51 0.73
N LEU A 28 -10.26 -3.47 0.67
CA LEU A 28 -9.49 -2.28 1.04
C LEU A 28 -9.65 -1.18 -0.01
N GLU A 29 -9.71 -1.56 -1.28
CA GLU A 29 -9.97 -0.65 -2.39
C GLU A 29 -11.33 0.03 -2.23
N ASP A 30 -12.40 -0.74 -2.01
CA ASP A 30 -13.74 -0.19 -1.75
C ASP A 30 -13.76 0.79 -0.57
N TYR A 31 -13.02 0.48 0.50
CA TYR A 31 -12.90 1.36 1.65
C TYR A 31 -12.18 2.68 1.31
N LEU A 32 -11.08 2.62 0.56
CA LEU A 32 -10.33 3.82 0.17
C LEU A 32 -11.14 4.69 -0.79
N MET A 33 -11.87 4.07 -1.74
CA MET A 33 -12.79 4.77 -2.62
C MET A 33 -13.91 5.46 -1.84
N PHE A 34 -14.51 4.78 -0.87
CA PHE A 34 -15.57 5.34 -0.02
C PHE A 34 -15.11 6.56 0.79
N HIS A 35 -13.83 6.59 1.18
CA HIS A 35 -13.22 7.70 1.90
C HIS A 35 -12.47 8.70 1.01
N GLU A 36 -12.61 8.58 -0.31
CA GLU A 36 -11.95 9.45 -1.31
C GLU A 36 -10.42 9.53 -1.17
N HIS A 37 -9.81 8.47 -0.65
CA HIS A 37 -8.36 8.37 -0.56
C HIS A 37 -7.78 7.87 -1.88
N LEU A 38 -6.82 8.62 -2.44
CA LEU A 38 -6.14 8.21 -3.67
C LEU A 38 -5.08 7.13 -3.37
N TYR A 39 -5.12 6.06 -4.15
CA TYR A 39 -4.24 4.91 -3.97
C TYR A 39 -3.64 4.39 -5.29
N CYS A 40 -2.58 3.60 -5.16
CA CYS A 40 -2.05 2.72 -6.18
C CYS A 40 -2.28 1.26 -5.74
N ARG A 41 -2.46 0.34 -6.70
CA ARG A 41 -2.64 -1.09 -6.42
C ARG A 41 -1.68 -1.91 -7.26
N ASN A 42 -1.03 -2.88 -6.63
CA ASN A 42 -0.27 -3.92 -7.33
C ASN A 42 -0.57 -5.28 -6.71
N ASP A 43 -1.24 -6.12 -7.49
CA ASP A 43 -1.67 -7.45 -7.10
C ASP A 43 -0.67 -8.56 -7.48
N GLY A 44 0.37 -8.22 -8.27
CA GLY A 44 1.34 -9.16 -8.81
C GLY A 44 0.97 -9.77 -10.18
N ASN A 45 -0.24 -9.49 -10.68
CA ASN A 45 -0.66 -9.81 -12.05
C ASN A 45 -0.60 -8.57 -12.97
N THR A 46 -0.37 -7.40 -12.38
CA THR A 46 -0.14 -6.14 -13.08
C THR A 46 1.12 -6.23 -13.95
N GLY A 47 1.05 -5.74 -15.18
CA GLY A 47 2.19 -5.70 -16.10
C GLY A 47 3.36 -4.91 -15.53
N ARG A 48 4.59 -5.26 -15.93
CA ARG A 48 5.81 -4.62 -15.39
C ARG A 48 5.81 -3.10 -15.62
N GLU A 49 5.37 -2.66 -16.80
CA GLU A 49 5.31 -1.24 -17.16
C GLU A 49 4.31 -0.47 -16.28
N ASP A 50 3.09 -0.98 -16.13
CA ASP A 50 2.05 -0.37 -15.28
C ASP A 50 2.45 -0.32 -13.81
N ARG A 51 3.15 -1.38 -13.35
CA ARG A 51 3.71 -1.43 -12.01
C ARG A 51 4.76 -0.36 -11.79
N ASP A 52 5.72 -0.25 -12.71
CA ASP A 52 6.82 0.70 -12.61
C ASP A 52 6.28 2.15 -12.70
N ALA A 53 5.27 2.40 -13.55
CA ALA A 53 4.55 3.68 -13.60
C ALA A 53 3.83 4.00 -12.28
N SER A 54 3.17 3.02 -11.65
CA SER A 54 2.52 3.20 -10.35
C SER A 54 3.51 3.52 -9.23
N ILE A 55 4.70 2.91 -9.27
CA ILE A 55 5.81 3.18 -8.34
C ILE A 55 6.34 4.61 -8.55
N GLU A 56 6.53 5.04 -9.79
CA GLU A 56 6.98 6.39 -10.11
C GLU A 56 5.97 7.44 -9.63
N VAL A 57 4.68 7.23 -9.92
CA VAL A 57 3.62 8.13 -9.47
C VAL A 57 3.57 8.19 -7.95
N PHE A 58 3.71 7.07 -7.25
CA PHE A 58 3.74 7.07 -5.79
C PHE A 58 4.95 7.81 -5.25
N ASN A 59 6.17 7.54 -5.75
CA ASN A 59 7.40 8.19 -5.28
C ASN A 59 7.57 9.65 -5.74
N LYS A 60 6.72 10.15 -6.64
CA LYS A 60 6.81 11.52 -7.12
C LYS A 60 6.69 12.52 -5.94
N PRO A 61 7.55 13.56 -5.89
CA PRO A 61 7.38 14.65 -4.93
C PRO A 61 6.01 15.29 -5.07
N GLY A 62 5.29 15.48 -3.97
CA GLY A 62 3.93 16.02 -3.98
C GLY A 62 2.87 15.11 -4.62
N SER A 63 3.16 13.81 -4.75
CA SER A 63 2.14 12.83 -5.17
C SER A 63 0.95 12.87 -4.22
N GLU A 64 -0.25 12.90 -4.79
CA GLU A 64 -1.50 12.81 -4.05
C GLU A 64 -1.83 11.36 -3.68
N LYS A 65 -1.06 10.39 -4.18
CA LYS A 65 -1.21 8.96 -3.87
C LYS A 65 -0.75 8.70 -2.44
N PHE A 66 -1.73 8.51 -1.57
CA PHE A 66 -1.54 8.35 -0.15
C PHE A 66 -1.27 6.90 0.25
N VAL A 67 -1.95 5.95 -0.39
CA VAL A 67 -1.85 4.51 -0.08
C VAL A 67 -1.32 3.73 -1.27
N PHE A 68 -0.42 2.78 -1.02
CA PHE A 68 -0.06 1.73 -1.96
C PHE A 68 -0.55 0.38 -1.43
N LEU A 69 -1.53 -0.20 -2.12
CA LEU A 69 -2.06 -1.53 -1.86
C LEU A 69 -1.20 -2.59 -2.55
N LEU A 70 -0.67 -3.51 -1.77
CA LEU A 70 0.23 -4.56 -2.23
C LEU A 70 -0.33 -5.94 -1.85
N SER A 71 -0.35 -6.86 -2.80
CA SER A 71 -0.60 -8.25 -2.43
C SER A 71 0.59 -8.80 -1.64
N THR A 72 0.34 -9.63 -0.63
CA THR A 72 1.42 -10.33 0.11
C THR A 72 2.27 -11.20 -0.82
N ARG A 73 1.73 -11.60 -1.98
CA ARG A 73 2.44 -12.33 -3.03
C ARG A 73 3.34 -11.41 -3.88
N ALA A 74 2.94 -10.16 -4.09
CA ALA A 74 3.70 -9.16 -4.85
C ALA A 74 4.84 -8.51 -4.05
N GLY A 75 4.78 -8.56 -2.71
CA GLY A 75 5.77 -7.93 -1.82
C GLY A 75 7.21 -8.43 -1.98
N GLY A 76 7.41 -9.66 -2.48
CA GLY A 76 8.74 -10.25 -2.71
C GLY A 76 9.42 -9.84 -4.02
N LEU A 77 8.84 -8.93 -4.81
CA LEU A 77 9.28 -8.63 -6.19
C LEU A 77 10.38 -7.53 -6.31
N GLY A 78 10.92 -7.03 -5.19
CA GLY A 78 12.01 -6.04 -5.23
C GLY A 78 11.55 -4.65 -5.71
N ILE A 79 10.42 -4.17 -5.19
CA ILE A 79 9.89 -2.82 -5.47
C ILE A 79 10.53 -1.78 -4.53
N ASN A 80 10.93 -0.62 -5.07
CA ASN A 80 11.51 0.47 -4.29
C ASN A 80 10.46 1.55 -4.00
N LEU A 81 9.91 1.54 -2.79
CA LEU A 81 8.89 2.49 -2.32
C LEU A 81 9.46 3.40 -1.23
N ALA A 82 10.57 4.07 -1.55
CA ALA A 82 11.37 4.88 -0.61
C ALA A 82 10.63 6.04 0.05
N THR A 83 9.48 6.47 -0.50
CA THR A 83 8.70 7.58 0.06
C THR A 83 7.68 7.15 1.12
N ALA A 84 7.48 5.85 1.34
CA ALA A 84 6.58 5.38 2.38
C ALA A 84 7.27 5.36 3.76
N ASP A 85 6.56 5.87 4.76
CA ASP A 85 6.99 5.92 6.17
C ASP A 85 6.22 4.93 7.05
N VAL A 86 5.07 4.43 6.58
CA VAL A 86 4.24 3.47 7.33
C VAL A 86 3.99 2.21 6.52
N VAL A 87 4.26 1.05 7.14
CA VAL A 87 3.93 -0.27 6.58
C VAL A 87 2.93 -0.99 7.48
N ILE A 88 1.87 -1.52 6.86
CA ILE A 88 0.79 -2.23 7.54
C ILE A 88 0.60 -3.60 6.90
N LEU A 89 0.69 -4.63 7.73
CA LEU A 89 0.39 -6.00 7.36
C LEU A 89 -1.04 -6.29 7.85
N TYR A 90 -2.00 -6.33 6.92
CA TYR A 90 -3.42 -6.46 7.25
C TYR A 90 -3.80 -7.92 7.53
N ASP A 91 -3.39 -8.82 6.63
CA ASP A 91 -3.62 -10.25 6.79
C ASP A 91 -2.35 -10.87 7.35
N ASN A 92 -2.29 -11.03 8.66
CA ASN A 92 -1.21 -11.76 9.32
C ASN A 92 -1.34 -13.26 9.01
N ASP A 93 -0.96 -13.67 7.80
CA ASP A 93 -0.71 -15.07 7.52
C ASP A 93 0.63 -15.41 8.18
N TRP A 94 0.56 -16.17 9.27
CA TRP A 94 1.65 -16.64 10.15
C TRP A 94 2.78 -17.43 9.46
N ARG A 95 2.80 -17.47 8.13
CA ARG A 95 3.84 -18.11 7.31
C ARG A 95 4.79 -17.06 6.75
N GLY A 96 5.81 -16.77 7.56
CA GLY A 96 7.06 -16.16 7.12
C GLY A 96 6.92 -14.69 6.77
N ILE A 97 7.19 -13.83 7.76
CA ILE A 97 7.65 -12.46 7.51
C ILE A 97 8.95 -12.56 6.69
N ALA A 98 8.83 -12.55 5.37
CA ALA A 98 9.95 -12.28 4.49
C ALA A 98 10.24 -10.78 4.60
N ALA A 99 11.49 -10.46 4.92
CA ALA A 99 11.96 -9.14 5.32
C ALA A 99 11.45 -8.01 4.41
N PHE A 100 10.83 -7.00 5.02
CA PHE A 100 10.71 -5.68 4.42
C PHE A 100 11.98 -4.91 4.74
N VAL A 101 12.89 -4.83 3.77
CA VAL A 101 13.92 -3.79 3.78
C VAL A 101 13.26 -2.55 3.19
N VAL A 102 13.15 -1.51 4.01
CA VAL A 102 13.02 -0.13 3.53
C VAL A 102 14.40 0.34 3.11
#